data_AF-A0A1I6HRA6-F1
#
_entry.id   AF-A0A1I6HRA6-F1
#
_cell.length_a   1.000
_cell.length_b   1.000
_cell.length_c   1.000
_cell.angle_alpha   90.00
_cell.angle_beta   90.00
_cell.angle_gamma   90.00
#
_symmetry.space_group_name_H-M   'P 1'
#
loop_
_entity.id
_entity.type
_entity.pdbx_description
1 polymer ?
#
loop_
_entity_poly.entity_id
_entity_poly.type
_entity_poly.pdbx_seq_one_letter_code
_entity_poly.pdbx_strand_id
1 'polypeptide(L)'
;MEPTIIVNSITGQAEIRNANGEIQAIQAGDNLALGDVLVINQDSIVFLDVDGTILPFYGELEVDVVANMQPTQAFDIDDVALNDPAVAEMLAILDGDGDLLDELEAPAAGAGVDEDGVDDSLVRLSRIVETTDPLAFDGFEQADATTPTFDPVTATALDNETPIVPSSIDVAMADVYSGNMFAVPVTGTTTGVAAGSTVIITVTDQNGASVSGTATVQADGSYQTEINLTSLNDSTPAQSGEPVLTDGPLTVTAVVTDLNGSPIFADNEADMDATIGTPVITLEAADANEDGIYNAAELGEDGTINATISVAGSEVGDTLTYRVNEGEPVSVVLTEENIATGIVVAIAPEATITAQLSDPAGNESVVASATALPADVIPPSLEISINEDASVVTFTFSEEVTGFDATDIDVDNGTIANLTTSDNITWTADLTPAADFEGDVVVSVENDSYTDLAGNNGTGDSAEITVDTLAPSLEISINEDASVV
;
A
#
# COMPACT_ATOMS: atom_id res chain seq x y z
N MET A 1 -45.61 -13.31 16.54
CA MET A 1 -46.05 -12.10 17.26
C MET A 1 -45.96 -10.99 16.23
N GLU A 2 -46.96 -10.11 16.15
CA GLU A 2 -46.78 -8.92 15.31
C GLU A 2 -45.66 -8.08 15.96
N PRO A 3 -44.70 -7.57 15.16
CA PRO A 3 -43.61 -6.75 15.68
C PRO A 3 -44.23 -5.54 16.37
N THR A 4 -43.73 -5.22 17.57
CA THR A 4 -44.23 -4.07 18.33
C THR A 4 -43.27 -2.92 18.08
N ILE A 5 -43.77 -1.86 17.43
CA ILE A 5 -43.01 -0.64 17.15
C ILE A 5 -43.43 0.40 18.18
N ILE A 6 -42.51 0.80 19.04
CA ILE A 6 -42.77 1.73 20.14
C ILE A 6 -41.93 2.99 19.93
N VAL A 7 -42.52 4.16 20.14
CA VAL A 7 -41.77 5.41 20.19
C VAL A 7 -40.92 5.42 21.47
N ASN A 8 -39.59 5.31 21.35
CA ASN A 8 -38.67 5.37 22.49
C ASN A 8 -38.51 6.81 23.00
N SER A 9 -38.26 7.76 22.10
CA SER A 9 -38.17 9.19 22.43
C SER A 9 -38.41 10.08 21.21
N ILE A 10 -38.83 11.33 21.45
CA ILE A 10 -39.04 12.34 20.41
C ILE A 10 -38.42 13.66 20.86
N THR A 11 -37.69 14.30 19.96
CA THR A 11 -37.28 15.70 20.07
C THR A 11 -37.86 16.45 18.88
N GLY A 12 -38.70 17.47 19.10
CA GLY A 12 -39.42 18.16 18.02
C GLY A 12 -40.89 17.72 17.89
N GLN A 13 -41.41 17.68 16.67
CA GLN A 13 -42.79 17.32 16.34
C GLN A 13 -42.85 16.17 15.33
N ALA A 14 -43.63 15.15 15.65
CA ALA A 14 -43.92 14.04 14.75
C ALA A 14 -45.38 13.59 14.92
N GLU A 15 -45.97 13.10 13.85
CA GLU A 15 -47.36 12.68 13.77
C GLU A 15 -47.47 11.36 13.00
N ILE A 16 -48.55 10.63 13.21
CA ILE A 16 -48.90 9.45 12.44
C ILE A 16 -50.17 9.71 11.65
N ARG A 17 -50.18 9.30 10.38
CA ARG A 17 -51.35 9.35 9.50
C ARG A 17 -51.87 7.93 9.31
N ASN A 18 -53.06 7.66 9.80
CA ASN A 18 -53.66 6.33 9.70
C ASN A 18 -54.25 6.05 8.30
N ALA A 19 -54.65 4.81 8.04
CA ALA A 19 -55.25 4.39 6.77
C ALA A 19 -56.54 5.15 6.37
N ASN A 20 -57.20 5.84 7.31
CA ASN A 20 -58.37 6.68 7.03
C ASN A 20 -57.99 8.14 6.70
N GLY A 21 -56.69 8.47 6.73
CA GLY A 21 -56.16 9.82 6.51
C GLY A 21 -56.25 10.73 7.73
N GLU A 22 -56.57 10.19 8.92
CA GLU A 22 -56.56 10.97 10.16
C GLU A 22 -55.13 11.10 10.67
N ILE A 23 -54.77 12.30 11.11
CA ILE A 23 -53.44 12.65 11.62
C ILE A 23 -53.51 12.75 13.14
N GLN A 24 -52.56 12.11 13.82
CA GLN A 24 -52.43 12.11 15.27
C GLN A 24 -50.99 12.36 15.69
N ALA A 25 -50.75 13.35 16.57
CA ALA A 25 -49.44 13.55 17.17
C ALA A 25 -49.03 12.36 18.04
N ILE A 26 -47.75 11.98 17.96
CA ILE A 26 -47.19 10.86 18.73
C ILE A 26 -46.34 11.34 19.91
N GLN A 27 -46.24 10.52 20.96
CA GLN A 27 -45.44 10.75 22.17
C GLN A 27 -44.58 9.53 22.51
N ALA A 28 -43.56 9.73 23.33
CA ALA A 28 -42.75 8.62 23.84
C ALA A 28 -43.63 7.61 24.60
N GLY A 29 -43.50 6.33 24.23
CA GLY A 29 -44.30 5.21 24.73
C GLY A 29 -45.51 4.85 23.85
N ASP A 30 -45.81 5.60 22.79
CA ASP A 30 -46.90 5.25 21.86
C ASP A 30 -46.51 4.05 21.00
N ASN A 31 -47.48 3.16 20.76
CA ASN A 31 -47.34 2.04 19.83
C ASN A 31 -47.81 2.47 18.44
N LEU A 32 -46.98 2.24 17.42
CA LEU A 32 -47.30 2.54 16.04
C LEU A 32 -47.88 1.28 15.37
N ALA A 33 -49.01 1.43 14.69
CA ALA A 33 -49.64 0.32 13.97
C ALA A 33 -49.00 0.14 12.59
N LEU A 34 -48.83 -1.12 12.17
CA LEU A 34 -48.33 -1.42 10.83
C LEU A 34 -49.31 -0.91 9.76
N GLY A 35 -48.77 -0.21 8.75
CA GLY A 35 -49.53 0.37 7.65
C GLY A 35 -50.01 1.81 7.89
N ASP A 36 -49.72 2.41 9.03
CA ASP A 36 -49.79 3.85 9.20
C ASP A 36 -48.56 4.54 8.58
N VAL A 37 -48.62 5.86 8.38
CA VAL A 37 -47.51 6.66 7.85
C VAL A 37 -46.97 7.57 8.95
N LEU A 38 -45.71 7.43 9.30
CA LEU A 38 -45.01 8.32 10.22
C LEU A 38 -44.55 9.58 9.48
N VAL A 39 -44.90 10.75 10.00
CA VAL A 39 -44.54 12.07 9.48
C VAL A 39 -43.70 12.80 10.52
N ILE A 40 -42.48 13.17 10.17
CA ILE A 40 -41.52 13.88 11.02
C ILE A 40 -41.25 15.25 10.39
N ASN A 41 -41.24 16.31 11.20
CA ASN A 41 -41.01 17.67 10.72
C ASN A 41 -39.50 18.01 10.61
N GLN A 42 -39.18 19.05 9.81
CA GLN A 42 -37.84 19.45 9.36
C GLN A 42 -36.74 19.58 10.44
N ASP A 43 -37.07 19.78 11.71
CA ASP A 43 -36.12 19.89 12.83
C ASP A 43 -36.42 18.88 13.97
N SER A 44 -36.97 17.71 13.62
CA SER A 44 -37.41 16.70 14.59
C SER A 44 -36.66 15.39 14.45
N ILE A 45 -36.55 14.69 15.59
CA ILE A 45 -35.89 13.38 15.70
C ILE A 45 -36.84 12.45 16.44
N VAL A 46 -37.07 11.27 15.88
CA VAL A 46 -37.88 10.21 16.48
C VAL A 46 -37.02 8.95 16.61
N PHE A 47 -36.92 8.41 17.83
CA PHE A 47 -36.32 7.12 18.08
C PHE A 47 -37.41 6.07 18.21
N LEU A 48 -37.39 5.03 17.38
CA LEU A 48 -38.33 3.91 17.45
C LEU A 48 -37.63 2.67 17.98
N ASP A 49 -38.23 2.00 18.95
CA ASP A 49 -37.88 0.63 19.34
C ASP A 49 -38.64 -0.33 18.42
N VAL A 50 -37.90 -1.02 17.55
CA VAL A 50 -38.42 -2.07 16.66
C VAL A 50 -37.84 -3.40 17.14
N ASP A 51 -38.68 -4.19 17.84
CA ASP A 51 -38.32 -5.51 18.38
C ASP A 51 -37.02 -5.53 19.22
N GLY A 52 -36.75 -4.46 19.99
CA GLY A 52 -35.59 -4.32 20.88
C GLY A 52 -34.41 -3.55 20.28
N THR A 53 -34.53 -3.08 19.03
CA THR A 53 -33.52 -2.28 18.34
C THR A 53 -34.00 -0.83 18.25
N ILE A 54 -33.20 0.12 18.76
CA ILE A 54 -33.52 1.55 18.69
C ILE A 54 -33.02 2.12 17.37
N LEU A 55 -33.93 2.63 16.55
CA LEU A 55 -33.66 3.22 15.24
C LEU A 55 -33.98 4.72 15.25
N PRO A 56 -33.04 5.59 14.85
CA PRO A 56 -33.28 7.02 14.78
C PRO A 56 -33.81 7.45 13.40
N PHE A 57 -34.78 8.35 13.38
CA PHE A 57 -35.31 8.98 12.16
C PHE A 57 -35.22 10.50 12.31
N TYR A 58 -34.75 11.19 11.26
CA TYR A 58 -34.37 12.60 11.32
C TYR A 58 -35.08 13.43 10.25
N GLY A 59 -35.34 14.70 10.56
CA GLY A 59 -35.72 15.73 9.58
C GLY A 59 -37.12 15.60 9.02
N GLU A 60 -37.36 16.25 7.87
CA GLU A 60 -38.64 16.18 7.16
C GLU A 60 -38.75 14.82 6.45
N LEU A 61 -39.47 13.88 7.06
CA LEU A 61 -39.56 12.51 6.59
C LEU A 61 -41.00 11.99 6.68
N GLU A 62 -41.50 11.43 5.59
CA GLU A 62 -42.77 10.69 5.54
C GLU A 62 -42.47 9.22 5.18
N VAL A 63 -42.68 8.29 6.13
CA VAL A 63 -42.30 6.88 5.98
C VAL A 63 -43.42 5.93 6.43
N ASP A 64 -43.64 4.86 5.66
CA ASP A 64 -44.59 3.81 6.03
C ASP A 64 -44.09 3.01 7.24
N VAL A 65 -44.99 2.79 8.21
CA VAL A 65 -44.70 1.95 9.38
C VAL A 65 -44.81 0.48 8.99
N VAL A 66 -43.66 -0.18 8.88
CA VAL A 66 -43.53 -1.58 8.46
C VAL A 66 -42.70 -2.40 9.45
N ALA A 67 -42.84 -3.73 9.41
CA ALA A 67 -42.18 -4.65 10.35
C ALA A 67 -40.65 -4.56 10.34
N ASN A 68 -40.08 -4.13 9.21
CA ASN A 68 -38.65 -4.08 8.94
C ASN A 68 -38.19 -2.65 8.66
N MET A 69 -38.76 -1.67 9.36
CA MET A 69 -38.34 -0.28 9.25
C MET A 69 -36.82 -0.18 9.43
N GLN A 70 -36.20 0.61 8.55
CA GLN A 70 -34.80 1.02 8.63
C GLN A 70 -34.79 2.55 8.57
N PRO A 71 -33.81 3.22 9.18
CA PRO A 71 -33.65 4.66 9.04
C PRO A 71 -33.54 5.00 7.55
N THR A 72 -34.55 5.69 7.02
CA THR A 72 -34.59 6.14 5.62
C THR A 72 -33.98 7.52 5.56
N GLN A 73 -32.64 7.58 5.60
CA GLN A 73 -31.83 8.62 4.99
C GLN A 73 -30.37 8.18 5.05
N ALA A 74 -29.99 7.33 4.08
CA ALA A 74 -28.72 7.58 3.43
C ALA A 74 -28.86 8.95 2.75
N PHE A 75 -27.90 9.84 2.96
CA PHE A 75 -27.73 10.94 2.01
C PHE A 75 -27.39 10.29 0.68
N ASP A 76 -28.39 10.16 -0.19
CA ASP A 76 -28.15 9.82 -1.58
C ASP A 76 -27.52 11.06 -2.22
N ILE A 77 -26.18 11.07 -2.30
CA ILE A 77 -25.44 12.14 -2.97
C ILE A 77 -25.77 12.17 -4.47
N ASP A 78 -26.42 11.12 -5.00
CA ASP A 78 -26.83 11.01 -6.40
C ASP A 78 -28.14 11.76 -6.71
N ASP A 79 -28.93 12.19 -5.71
CA ASP A 79 -30.09 13.08 -5.95
C ASP A 79 -29.69 14.58 -6.03
N VAL A 80 -28.39 14.88 -5.85
CA VAL A 80 -27.74 16.12 -6.27
C VAL A 80 -26.97 15.92 -7.59
N ALA A 81 -27.28 14.86 -8.36
CA ALA A 81 -26.83 14.74 -9.74
C ALA A 81 -27.55 15.78 -10.60
N LEU A 82 -26.96 16.99 -10.64
CA LEU A 82 -26.64 17.79 -11.81
C LEU A 82 -27.23 17.27 -13.14
N ASN A 83 -28.55 17.33 -13.28
CA ASN A 83 -29.23 17.36 -14.58
C ASN A 83 -29.40 18.81 -15.06
N ASP A 84 -28.44 19.68 -14.71
CA ASP A 84 -28.34 21.00 -15.33
C ASP A 84 -27.55 20.85 -16.64
N PRO A 85 -28.19 21.04 -17.81
CA PRO A 85 -27.50 20.99 -19.10
C PRO A 85 -26.32 21.97 -19.20
N ALA A 86 -26.23 22.99 -18.34
CA ALA A 86 -25.09 23.90 -18.29
C ALA A 86 -23.81 23.23 -17.76
N VAL A 87 -23.91 22.21 -16.89
CA VAL A 87 -22.74 21.54 -16.31
C VAL A 87 -22.17 20.50 -17.27
N ALA A 88 -23.02 19.89 -18.11
CA ALA A 88 -22.57 19.04 -19.22
C ALA A 88 -21.83 19.84 -20.31
N GLU A 89 -22.24 21.09 -20.59
CA GLU A 89 -21.48 21.99 -21.48
C GLU A 89 -20.13 22.40 -20.86
N MET A 90 -20.08 22.63 -19.55
CA MET A 90 -18.84 23.04 -18.87
C MET A 90 -17.80 21.90 -18.79
N LEU A 91 -18.24 20.64 -18.66
CA LEU A 91 -17.37 19.46 -18.77
C LEU A 91 -16.85 19.24 -20.19
N ALA A 92 -17.66 19.51 -21.21
CA ALA A 92 -17.23 19.43 -22.61
C ALA A 92 -16.20 20.50 -23.00
N ILE A 93 -16.21 21.66 -22.32
CA ILE A 93 -15.23 22.74 -22.50
C ILE A 93 -13.89 22.40 -21.81
N LEU A 94 -13.91 21.70 -20.67
CA LEU A 94 -12.69 21.32 -19.94
C LEU A 94 -11.94 20.13 -20.54
N ASP A 95 -12.63 19.23 -21.26
CA ASP A 95 -12.03 18.05 -21.93
C ASP A 95 -11.57 18.34 -23.37
N GLY A 96 -11.84 19.55 -23.88
CA GLY A 96 -11.39 20.03 -25.18
C GLY A 96 -10.12 20.88 -25.07
N ASP A 97 -9.22 20.77 -26.04
CA ASP A 97 -7.97 21.55 -26.20
C ASP A 97 -8.23 23.04 -26.56
N GLY A 98 -9.31 23.62 -26.02
CA GLY A 98 -9.80 24.97 -26.28
C GLY A 98 -9.36 25.95 -25.19
N ASP A 99 -8.70 27.03 -25.61
CA ASP A 99 -8.29 28.12 -24.73
C ASP A 99 -9.52 28.84 -24.16
N LEU A 100 -9.72 28.74 -22.84
CA LEU A 100 -10.84 29.33 -22.09
C LEU A 100 -10.88 30.86 -22.15
N LEU A 101 -9.88 31.51 -22.76
CA LEU A 101 -9.77 32.96 -22.87
C LEU A 101 -10.42 33.55 -24.13
N ASP A 102 -10.79 32.74 -25.12
CA ASP A 102 -11.39 33.24 -26.37
C ASP A 102 -12.93 33.39 -26.30
N GLU A 103 -13.60 32.80 -25.30
CA GLU A 103 -15.06 32.93 -25.08
C GLU A 103 -15.46 33.87 -23.94
N LEU A 104 -14.49 34.43 -23.21
CA LEU A 104 -14.77 35.55 -22.30
C LEU A 104 -14.91 36.83 -23.11
N GLU A 105 -16.16 37.21 -23.40
CA GLU A 105 -16.50 38.54 -23.88
C GLU A 105 -15.71 39.59 -23.09
N ALA A 106 -15.02 40.48 -23.82
CA ALA A 106 -14.14 41.49 -23.26
C ALA A 106 -14.79 42.16 -22.03
N PRO A 107 -14.03 42.39 -20.94
CA PRO A 107 -14.58 43.04 -19.76
C PRO A 107 -15.29 44.31 -20.22
N ALA A 108 -16.52 44.48 -19.75
CA ALA A 108 -17.30 45.70 -19.89
C ALA A 108 -16.61 46.86 -19.14
N ALA A 109 -15.44 47.24 -19.61
CA ALA A 109 -14.69 48.42 -19.27
C ALA A 109 -14.80 49.32 -20.50
N GLY A 110 -15.77 50.23 -20.45
CA GLY A 110 -15.93 51.27 -21.45
C GLY A 110 -14.62 52.04 -21.58
N ALA A 111 -13.93 51.85 -22.69
CA ALA A 111 -12.80 52.67 -23.11
C ALA A 111 -13.07 53.16 -24.54
N GLY A 112 -14.09 53.98 -24.68
CA GLY A 112 -14.13 54.96 -25.76
C GLY A 112 -13.22 56.11 -25.38
N VAL A 113 -12.00 56.10 -25.90
CA VAL A 113 -11.10 57.26 -25.87
C VAL A 113 -11.61 58.29 -26.88
N ASP A 114 -11.99 59.46 -26.40
CA ASP A 114 -12.18 60.65 -27.23
C ASP A 114 -10.89 61.49 -27.30
N GLU A 115 -10.79 62.22 -28.41
CA GLU A 115 -9.57 62.78 -29.00
C GLU A 115 -9.03 64.04 -28.29
N ASP A 116 -9.47 64.37 -27.07
CA ASP A 116 -9.15 65.65 -26.42
C ASP A 116 -8.49 65.55 -25.04
N GLY A 117 -8.07 64.36 -24.60
CA GLY A 117 -7.01 64.22 -23.57
C GLY A 117 -7.25 64.95 -22.24
N VAL A 118 -8.47 64.90 -21.70
CA VAL A 118 -8.78 65.35 -20.34
C VAL A 118 -9.37 64.19 -19.54
N ASP A 119 -8.54 63.61 -18.67
CA ASP A 119 -8.94 62.68 -17.61
C ASP A 119 -9.64 63.48 -16.51
N ASP A 120 -10.97 63.42 -16.48
CA ASP A 120 -11.76 63.89 -15.35
C ASP A 120 -12.71 62.78 -14.90
N SER A 121 -12.28 61.99 -13.90
CA SER A 121 -13.01 61.76 -12.63
C SER A 121 -12.61 60.45 -11.92
N LEU A 122 -11.33 60.26 -11.61
CA LEU A 122 -10.98 59.42 -10.47
C LEU A 122 -11.42 60.14 -9.19
N VAL A 123 -12.59 59.75 -8.66
CA VAL A 123 -12.97 60.09 -7.29
C VAL A 123 -11.95 59.44 -6.36
N ARG A 124 -10.99 60.24 -5.89
CA ARG A 124 -10.05 59.82 -4.85
C ARG A 124 -10.86 59.58 -3.58
N LEU A 125 -11.03 58.32 -3.16
CA LEU A 125 -11.52 58.01 -1.82
C LEU A 125 -10.49 58.51 -0.80
N SER A 126 -10.65 59.74 -0.34
CA SER A 126 -10.03 60.20 0.89
C SER A 126 -10.67 59.43 2.04
N ARG A 127 -9.97 58.39 2.51
CA ARG A 127 -10.03 57.81 3.86
C ARG A 127 -11.33 58.15 4.61
N ILE A 128 -12.26 57.21 4.64
CA ILE A 128 -13.39 57.27 5.57
C ILE A 128 -12.79 57.19 6.99
N VAL A 129 -12.72 58.33 7.67
CA VAL A 129 -12.54 58.38 9.12
C VAL A 129 -13.94 58.34 9.70
N GLU A 130 -14.34 57.19 10.21
CA GLU A 130 -15.55 57.06 10.99
C GLU A 130 -15.22 57.47 12.43
N THR A 131 -15.52 58.72 12.77
CA THR A 131 -15.61 59.15 14.16
C THR A 131 -16.94 58.68 14.71
N THR A 132 -16.92 57.64 15.55
CA THR A 132 -18.06 57.33 16.41
C THR A 132 -18.29 58.53 17.33
N ASP A 133 -19.49 59.08 17.30
CA ASP A 133 -19.96 60.10 18.23
C ASP A 133 -20.23 59.40 19.58
N PRO A 134 -19.39 59.58 20.62
CA PRO A 134 -19.70 59.00 21.91
C PRO A 134 -20.94 59.72 22.44
N LEU A 135 -22.03 58.96 22.60
CA LEU A 135 -23.29 59.42 23.20
C LEU A 135 -23.01 60.41 24.33
N ALA A 136 -23.25 61.68 24.04
CA ALA A 136 -23.12 62.75 25.01
C ALA A 136 -24.16 62.50 26.12
N PHE A 137 -23.66 62.09 27.28
CA PHE A 137 -24.43 62.07 28.52
C PHE A 137 -24.62 63.53 28.94
N ASP A 138 -25.78 64.11 28.61
CA ASP A 138 -26.11 65.47 29.02
C ASP A 138 -26.29 65.50 30.54
N GLY A 139 -25.47 66.32 31.19
CA GLY A 139 -25.35 66.36 32.64
C GLY A 139 -26.64 66.86 33.28
N PHE A 140 -27.09 66.16 34.32
CA PHE A 140 -28.10 66.69 35.21
C PHE A 140 -27.55 67.93 35.94
N GLU A 141 -28.02 69.12 35.57
CA GLU A 141 -27.85 70.30 36.39
C GLU A 141 -28.58 70.11 37.72
N GLN A 142 -27.80 70.24 38.79
CA GLN A 142 -28.25 70.16 40.16
C GLN A 142 -28.89 71.50 40.57
N ALA A 143 -30.21 71.52 40.72
CA ALA A 143 -30.92 72.54 41.49
C ALA A 143 -32.11 71.92 42.24
N ASP A 144 -31.83 71.53 43.48
CA ASP A 144 -32.66 71.58 44.70
C ASP A 144 -34.19 71.54 44.55
N ALA A 145 -34.82 70.41 44.93
CA ALA A 145 -35.77 70.35 46.07
C ALA A 145 -36.55 69.02 46.15
N THR A 146 -36.40 68.35 47.30
CA THR A 146 -37.33 67.40 47.95
C THR A 146 -37.51 65.98 47.35
N THR A 147 -36.79 65.04 47.95
CA THR A 147 -36.90 63.58 47.81
C THR A 147 -38.27 63.03 48.24
N PRO A 148 -38.97 62.24 47.41
CA PRO A 148 -39.91 61.25 47.91
C PRO A 148 -39.13 60.03 48.41
N THR A 149 -39.27 59.71 49.69
CA THR A 149 -38.78 58.48 50.30
C THR A 149 -39.61 57.30 49.77
N PHE A 150 -39.00 56.40 49.00
CA PHE A 150 -39.56 55.08 48.74
C PHE A 150 -39.13 54.12 49.85
N ASP A 151 -40.12 53.47 50.44
CA ASP A 151 -39.97 52.43 51.45
C ASP A 151 -39.26 51.22 50.81
N PRO A 152 -38.09 50.77 51.31
CA PRO A 152 -37.41 49.63 50.73
C PRO A 152 -38.19 48.37 51.10
N VAL A 153 -39.01 47.89 50.16
CA VAL A 153 -39.46 46.49 50.19
C VAL A 153 -38.21 45.67 49.86
N THR A 154 -37.63 45.02 50.85
CA THR A 154 -36.61 43.98 50.64
C THR A 154 -37.26 42.85 49.86
N ALA A 155 -37.07 42.84 48.54
CA ALA A 155 -37.25 41.64 47.74
C ALA A 155 -36.17 40.65 48.20
N THR A 156 -36.55 39.67 49.01
CA THR A 156 -35.81 38.42 49.10
C THR A 156 -35.91 37.77 47.73
N ALA A 157 -34.90 37.95 46.88
CA ALA A 157 -34.72 37.07 45.74
C ALA A 157 -34.65 35.65 46.29
N LEU A 158 -35.65 34.83 45.94
CA LEU A 158 -35.45 33.39 45.84
C LEU A 158 -34.52 33.20 44.63
N ASP A 159 -33.24 33.50 44.81
CA ASP A 159 -32.22 32.97 43.92
C ASP A 159 -31.88 31.58 44.45
N ASN A 160 -32.76 30.64 44.10
CA ASN A 160 -32.52 29.22 44.23
C ASN A 160 -32.13 28.68 42.84
N GLU A 161 -31.28 29.41 42.11
CA GLU A 161 -30.52 28.80 41.03
C GLU A 161 -29.47 27.91 41.70
N THR A 162 -29.68 26.60 41.62
CA THR A 162 -28.60 25.64 41.89
C THR A 162 -27.38 26.07 41.08
N PRO A 163 -26.17 26.11 41.67
CA PRO A 163 -24.97 26.55 40.97
C PRO A 163 -24.81 25.71 39.70
N ILE A 164 -24.79 26.36 38.54
CA ILE A 164 -24.51 25.70 37.26
C ILE A 164 -23.07 25.17 37.38
N VAL A 165 -22.93 23.86 37.57
CA VAL A 165 -21.62 23.22 37.56
C VAL A 165 -21.22 23.13 36.09
N PRO A 166 -20.09 23.72 35.66
CA PRO A 166 -19.66 23.58 34.27
C PRO A 166 -19.48 22.09 33.95
N SER A 167 -20.10 21.65 32.86
CA SER A 167 -20.03 20.26 32.39
C SER A 167 -19.10 20.16 31.18
N SER A 168 -18.30 19.09 31.13
CA SER A 168 -17.39 18.80 30.02
C SER A 168 -17.12 17.31 29.89
N ILE A 169 -16.78 16.87 28.70
CA ILE A 169 -16.29 15.52 28.39
C ILE A 169 -15.10 15.67 27.43
N ASP A 170 -14.12 14.79 27.55
CA ASP A 170 -13.10 14.54 26.53
C ASP A 170 -13.17 13.08 26.10
N VAL A 171 -12.57 12.73 24.96
CA VAL A 171 -12.42 11.35 24.49
C VAL A 171 -11.07 11.18 23.80
N ALA A 172 -10.44 10.03 24.01
CA ALA A 172 -9.20 9.63 23.35
C ALA A 172 -9.26 8.14 23.02
N MET A 173 -8.78 7.80 21.83
CA MET A 173 -8.71 6.44 21.32
C MET A 173 -7.28 6.13 20.92
N ALA A 174 -6.84 4.88 21.11
CA ALA A 174 -5.55 4.44 20.59
C ALA A 174 -5.64 4.18 19.09
N ASP A 175 -4.53 4.35 18.37
CA ASP A 175 -4.42 3.96 16.97
C ASP A 175 -4.77 2.48 16.79
N VAL A 176 -5.42 2.17 15.68
CA VAL A 176 -5.99 0.85 15.40
C VAL A 176 -5.10 0.12 14.41
N TYR A 177 -4.73 -1.10 14.77
CA TYR A 177 -3.94 -1.99 13.93
C TYR A 177 -4.40 -3.43 14.10
N SER A 178 -3.83 -4.32 13.30
CA SER A 178 -4.28 -5.71 13.24
C SER A 178 -4.26 -6.44 14.60
N GLY A 179 -3.32 -6.08 15.48
CA GLY A 179 -3.15 -6.67 16.80
C GLY A 179 -4.13 -6.18 17.88
N ASN A 180 -4.76 -5.00 17.72
CA ASN A 180 -5.67 -4.43 18.74
C ASN A 180 -7.12 -4.21 18.27
N MET A 181 -7.44 -4.42 16.98
CA MET A 181 -8.78 -4.16 16.41
C MET A 181 -9.95 -4.86 17.12
N PHE A 182 -9.71 -5.96 17.84
CA PHE A 182 -10.73 -6.71 18.59
C PHE A 182 -11.07 -6.07 19.93
N ALA A 183 -10.22 -5.18 20.43
CA ALA A 183 -10.29 -4.57 21.75
C ALA A 183 -9.55 -3.23 21.76
N VAL A 184 -10.03 -2.25 20.98
CA VAL A 184 -9.38 -0.94 20.88
C VAL A 184 -9.64 -0.13 22.15
N PRO A 185 -8.60 0.29 22.89
CA PRO A 185 -8.77 1.09 24.10
C PRO A 185 -9.31 2.49 23.78
N VAL A 186 -10.41 2.86 24.46
CA VAL A 186 -10.95 4.23 24.47
C VAL A 186 -11.01 4.74 25.90
N THR A 187 -10.58 5.97 26.13
CA THR A 187 -10.50 6.61 27.44
C THR A 187 -11.04 8.04 27.40
N GLY A 188 -11.40 8.57 28.56
CA GLY A 188 -11.67 9.99 28.72
C GLY A 188 -12.00 10.37 30.15
N THR A 189 -12.35 11.63 30.34
CA THR A 189 -12.71 12.27 31.60
C THR A 189 -13.94 13.14 31.43
N THR A 190 -14.65 13.35 32.54
CA THR A 190 -15.86 14.17 32.59
C THR A 190 -15.81 15.11 33.79
N THR A 191 -16.39 16.30 33.63
CA THR A 191 -16.71 17.23 34.73
C THR A 191 -18.21 17.51 34.69
N GLY A 192 -18.84 17.66 35.87
CA GLY A 192 -20.28 17.95 35.93
C GLY A 192 -21.20 16.77 35.55
N VAL A 193 -20.68 15.54 35.60
CA VAL A 193 -21.41 14.29 35.31
C VAL A 193 -21.44 13.40 36.56
N ALA A 194 -22.54 12.70 36.80
CA ALA A 194 -22.65 11.78 37.94
C ALA A 194 -21.81 10.51 37.73
N ALA A 195 -21.15 10.05 38.80
CA ALA A 195 -20.53 8.71 38.81
C ALA A 195 -21.61 7.63 38.59
N GLY A 196 -21.34 6.67 37.71
CA GLY A 196 -22.30 5.67 37.27
C GLY A 196 -23.08 6.05 36.00
N SER A 197 -22.94 7.29 35.49
CA SER A 197 -23.50 7.67 34.19
C SER A 197 -22.86 6.85 33.06
N THR A 198 -23.66 6.54 32.04
CA THR A 198 -23.21 5.82 30.84
C THR A 198 -22.75 6.80 29.78
N VAL A 199 -21.50 6.67 29.34
CA VAL A 199 -20.97 7.35 28.16
C VAL A 199 -21.22 6.43 26.96
N ILE A 200 -21.84 6.95 25.91
CA ILE A 200 -21.97 6.28 24.62
C ILE A 200 -20.81 6.74 23.76
N ILE A 201 -20.07 5.80 23.20
CA ILE A 201 -18.91 6.07 22.34
C ILE A 201 -19.21 5.49 20.97
N THR A 202 -19.02 6.28 19.92
CA THR A 202 -19.23 5.86 18.53
C THR A 202 -17.96 6.11 17.73
N VAL A 203 -17.40 5.05 17.16
CA VAL A 203 -16.27 5.11 16.23
C VAL A 203 -16.82 5.00 14.82
N THR A 204 -16.41 5.89 13.93
CA THR A 204 -16.86 5.96 12.54
C THR A 204 -15.65 5.94 11.61
N ASP A 205 -15.70 5.13 10.55
CA ASP A 205 -14.66 5.11 9.52
C ASP A 205 -14.86 6.20 8.46
N GLN A 206 -13.89 6.33 7.56
CA GLN A 206 -13.95 7.26 6.42
C GLN A 206 -15.11 6.99 5.44
N ASN A 207 -15.70 5.78 5.47
CA ASN A 207 -16.82 5.38 4.63
C ASN A 207 -18.17 5.62 5.34
N GLY A 208 -18.18 6.12 6.57
CA GLY A 208 -19.37 6.37 7.38
C GLY A 208 -19.92 5.14 8.12
N ALA A 209 -19.25 3.98 8.07
CA ALA A 209 -19.60 2.83 8.88
C ALA A 209 -19.24 3.11 10.34
N SER A 210 -20.11 2.70 11.27
CA SER A 210 -19.92 3.01 12.69
C SER A 210 -20.10 1.81 13.62
N VAL A 211 -19.31 1.78 14.69
CA VAL A 211 -19.46 0.84 15.81
C VAL A 211 -19.59 1.63 17.10
N SER A 212 -20.53 1.23 17.94
CA SER A 212 -20.74 1.88 19.24
C SER A 212 -20.39 0.98 20.41
N GLY A 213 -19.78 1.58 21.43
CA GLY A 213 -19.48 0.99 22.73
C GLY A 213 -20.07 1.84 23.85
N THR A 214 -19.97 1.34 25.09
CA THR A 214 -20.34 2.12 26.28
C THR A 214 -19.25 2.04 27.33
N ALA A 215 -19.13 3.12 28.12
CA ALA A 215 -18.28 3.20 29.29
C ALA A 215 -19.07 3.75 30.47
N THR A 216 -18.61 3.48 31.70
CA THR A 216 -19.24 4.02 32.91
C THR A 216 -18.32 5.06 33.55
N VAL A 217 -18.87 6.23 33.88
CA VAL A 217 -18.15 7.31 34.57
C VAL A 217 -17.81 6.87 36.00
N GLN A 218 -16.53 6.90 36.34
CA GLN A 218 -16.02 6.55 37.66
C GLN A 218 -16.19 7.71 38.65
N ALA A 219 -15.94 7.43 39.94
CA ALA A 219 -16.06 8.44 41.00
C ALA A 219 -15.07 9.61 40.86
N ASP A 220 -13.97 9.42 40.14
CA ASP A 220 -12.98 10.45 39.84
C ASP A 220 -13.24 11.19 38.50
N GLY A 221 -14.34 10.86 37.82
CA GLY A 221 -14.74 11.45 36.54
C GLY A 221 -14.13 10.76 35.32
N SER A 222 -13.22 9.79 35.49
CA SER A 222 -12.63 9.03 34.37
C SER A 222 -13.60 7.99 33.81
N TYR A 223 -13.41 7.59 32.56
CA TYR A 223 -14.07 6.44 31.96
C TYR A 223 -13.12 5.74 30.96
N GLN A 224 -13.31 4.44 30.78
CA GLN A 224 -12.56 3.62 29.83
C GLN A 224 -13.43 2.48 29.32
N THR A 225 -13.21 2.06 28.08
CA THR A 225 -13.78 0.85 27.49
C THR A 225 -12.88 0.30 26.40
N GLU A 226 -13.22 -0.88 25.88
CA GLU A 226 -12.60 -1.46 24.68
C GLU A 226 -13.69 -1.63 23.62
N ILE A 227 -13.41 -1.22 22.39
CA ILE A 227 -14.35 -1.33 21.27
C ILE A 227 -13.81 -2.34 20.26
N ASN A 228 -14.66 -3.29 19.88
CA ASN A 228 -14.34 -4.26 18.83
C ASN A 228 -14.74 -3.67 17.46
N LEU A 229 -13.75 -3.35 16.63
CA LEU A 229 -13.96 -2.73 15.32
C LEU A 229 -14.06 -3.72 14.16
N THR A 230 -14.03 -5.04 14.42
CA THR A 230 -14.09 -6.04 13.35
C THR A 230 -15.40 -6.02 12.54
N SER A 231 -16.44 -5.37 13.05
CA SER A 231 -17.70 -5.15 12.34
C SER A 231 -17.74 -3.89 11.48
N LEU A 232 -16.69 -3.04 11.48
CA LEU A 232 -16.52 -1.96 10.49
C LEU A 232 -16.16 -2.48 9.09
N ASN A 233 -16.17 -3.80 8.89
CA ASN A 233 -15.99 -4.40 7.58
C ASN A 233 -17.10 -3.91 6.63
N ASP A 234 -16.70 -3.12 5.64
CA ASP A 234 -17.57 -2.72 4.54
C ASP A 234 -18.17 -3.98 3.90
N SER A 235 -19.49 -4.05 3.92
CA SER A 235 -20.26 -5.17 3.41
C SER A 235 -20.29 -5.25 1.88
N THR A 236 -19.47 -4.47 1.17
CA THR A 236 -19.15 -4.79 -0.22
C THR A 236 -18.39 -6.14 -0.24
N PRO A 237 -18.94 -7.20 -0.84
CA PRO A 237 -18.29 -8.50 -0.80
C PRO A 237 -17.03 -8.42 -1.68
N ALA A 238 -15.87 -8.23 -1.04
CA ALA A 238 -14.59 -8.54 -1.64
C ALA A 238 -14.65 -9.99 -2.13
N GLN A 239 -14.32 -10.19 -3.39
CA GLN A 239 -14.36 -11.46 -4.09
C GLN A 239 -13.23 -12.39 -3.63
N SER A 240 -13.06 -12.60 -2.30
CA SER A 240 -12.14 -13.60 -1.72
C SER A 240 -12.34 -13.92 -0.23
N GLY A 241 -13.40 -13.44 0.44
CA GLY A 241 -13.83 -14.02 1.72
C GLY A 241 -13.03 -13.67 2.99
N GLU A 242 -12.18 -12.65 2.96
CA GLU A 242 -11.61 -12.05 4.18
C GLU A 242 -12.14 -10.61 4.33
N PRO A 243 -12.47 -10.14 5.55
CA PRO A 243 -12.88 -8.77 5.80
C PRO A 243 -11.74 -7.80 5.45
N VAL A 244 -12.00 -6.80 4.60
CA VAL A 244 -11.00 -5.77 4.26
C VAL A 244 -11.30 -4.53 5.09
N LEU A 245 -10.59 -4.38 6.20
CA LEU A 245 -10.48 -3.09 6.88
C LEU A 245 -9.67 -2.19 5.96
N THR A 246 -10.20 -1.01 5.63
CA THR A 246 -9.53 -0.07 4.74
C THR A 246 -8.76 0.92 5.60
N ASP A 247 -7.45 0.98 5.46
CA ASP A 247 -6.63 1.95 6.19
C ASP A 247 -7.16 3.37 5.96
N GLY A 248 -7.09 4.19 7.01
CA GLY A 248 -7.58 5.55 6.97
C GLY A 248 -8.02 6.10 8.32
N PRO A 249 -8.45 7.38 8.34
CA PRO A 249 -8.84 8.06 9.55
C PRO A 249 -10.14 7.49 10.12
N LEU A 250 -10.19 7.41 11.44
CA LEU A 250 -11.33 7.10 12.27
C LEU A 250 -11.73 8.34 13.07
N THR A 251 -13.03 8.61 13.15
CA THR A 251 -13.58 9.60 14.08
C THR A 251 -14.16 8.88 15.28
N VAL A 252 -13.73 9.25 16.49
CA VAL A 252 -14.33 8.78 17.74
C VAL A 252 -15.13 9.91 18.37
N THR A 253 -16.40 9.65 18.68
CA THR A 253 -17.28 10.58 19.38
C THR A 253 -17.73 9.97 20.70
N ALA A 254 -17.92 10.81 21.72
CA ALA A 254 -18.46 10.42 23.00
C ALA A 254 -19.58 11.37 23.41
N VAL A 255 -20.68 10.80 23.93
CA VAL A 255 -21.81 11.56 24.46
C VAL A 255 -22.23 11.04 25.83
N VAL A 256 -22.52 11.96 26.75
CA VAL A 256 -23.05 11.66 28.07
C VAL A 256 -24.00 12.77 28.52
N THR A 257 -24.92 12.46 29.42
CA THR A 257 -25.83 13.45 30.04
C THR A 257 -25.21 14.02 31.32
N ASP A 258 -25.20 15.34 31.44
CA ASP A 258 -24.71 16.04 32.62
C ASP A 258 -25.71 16.04 33.79
N LEU A 259 -25.31 16.61 34.93
CA LEU A 259 -26.15 16.74 36.13
C LEU A 259 -27.38 17.64 35.92
N ASN A 260 -27.41 18.44 34.85
CA ASN A 260 -28.51 19.31 34.48
C ASN A 260 -29.47 18.65 33.48
N GLY A 261 -29.19 17.41 33.05
CA GLY A 261 -30.00 16.66 32.10
C GLY A 261 -29.71 16.99 30.64
N SER A 262 -28.64 17.76 30.36
CA SER A 262 -28.25 18.14 29.00
C SER A 262 -27.18 17.18 28.45
N PRO A 263 -27.22 16.81 27.16
CA PRO A 263 -26.14 16.04 26.54
C PRO A 263 -24.90 16.93 26.34
N ILE A 264 -23.74 16.36 26.61
CA ILE A 264 -22.42 16.94 26.30
C ILE A 264 -21.67 15.98 25.38
N PHE A 265 -20.87 16.54 24.47
CA PHE A 265 -20.22 15.82 23.38
C PHE A 265 -18.71 16.07 23.39
N ALA A 266 -17.94 15.07 22.98
CA ALA A 266 -16.53 15.19 22.62
C ALA A 266 -16.27 14.38 21.35
N ASP A 267 -15.32 14.83 20.56
CA ASP A 267 -14.80 14.16 19.38
C ASP A 267 -13.28 14.11 19.41
N ASN A 268 -12.71 13.12 18.73
CA ASN A 268 -11.28 13.00 18.48
C ASN A 268 -11.06 12.16 17.22
N GLU A 269 -9.84 12.17 16.71
CA GLU A 269 -9.40 11.39 15.55
C GLU A 269 -8.42 10.30 16.00
N ALA A 270 -8.43 9.18 15.29
CA ALA A 270 -7.45 8.10 15.39
C ALA A 270 -7.24 7.54 13.98
N ASP A 271 -6.14 6.83 13.73
CA ASP A 271 -5.92 6.19 12.44
C ASP A 271 -6.12 4.68 12.53
N MET A 272 -6.67 4.09 11.47
CA MET A 272 -6.64 2.65 11.23
C MET A 272 -5.54 2.36 10.23
N ASP A 273 -4.55 1.59 10.69
CA ASP A 273 -3.45 1.08 9.91
C ASP A 273 -3.40 -0.43 10.15
N ALA A 274 -4.16 -1.17 9.34
CA ALA A 274 -4.34 -2.60 9.46
C ALA A 274 -3.55 -3.39 8.40
N THR A 275 -2.93 -2.72 7.42
CA THR A 275 -2.24 -3.39 6.31
C THR A 275 -0.82 -2.86 6.09
N ILE A 276 0.10 -3.78 5.81
CA ILE A 276 1.47 -3.44 5.41
C ILE A 276 1.83 -4.17 4.11
N GLY A 277 2.52 -3.46 3.21
CA GLY A 277 2.95 -3.98 1.92
C GLY A 277 3.82 -5.24 2.06
N THR A 278 3.69 -6.18 1.12
CA THR A 278 4.56 -7.36 1.05
C THR A 278 5.85 -6.99 0.31
N PRO A 279 7.05 -7.30 0.86
CA PRO A 279 8.29 -7.01 0.17
C PRO A 279 8.43 -7.89 -1.09
N VAL A 280 9.20 -7.40 -2.08
CA VAL A 280 9.47 -8.15 -3.31
C VAL A 280 10.95 -8.49 -3.36
N ILE A 281 11.29 -9.76 -3.51
CA ILE A 281 12.67 -10.20 -3.67
C ILE A 281 12.94 -10.43 -5.15
N THR A 282 13.92 -9.71 -5.70
CA THR A 282 14.43 -9.92 -7.06
C THR A 282 15.85 -10.42 -6.96
N LEU A 283 16.14 -11.57 -7.58
CA LEU A 283 17.50 -12.04 -7.77
C LEU A 283 18.05 -11.35 -9.01
N GLU A 284 19.22 -10.73 -8.91
CA GLU A 284 19.89 -10.14 -10.06
C GLU A 284 20.02 -11.20 -11.16
N ALA A 285 19.79 -10.80 -12.42
CA ALA A 285 19.86 -11.68 -13.58
C ALA A 285 21.31 -12.05 -13.89
N ALA A 286 21.92 -12.80 -12.97
CA ALA A 286 23.28 -13.31 -13.08
C ALA A 286 23.36 -14.37 -14.18
N ASP A 287 22.31 -15.18 -14.37
CA ASP A 287 22.21 -16.17 -15.44
C ASP A 287 21.99 -15.46 -16.79
N ALA A 288 23.09 -15.11 -17.45
CA ALA A 288 23.09 -14.27 -18.64
C ALA A 288 22.83 -15.09 -19.91
N ASN A 289 23.12 -16.38 -19.87
CA ASN A 289 22.86 -17.31 -20.96
C ASN A 289 21.48 -18.01 -20.83
N GLU A 290 20.75 -17.78 -19.74
CA GLU A 290 19.42 -18.33 -19.41
C GLU A 290 19.38 -19.86 -19.40
N ASP A 291 20.48 -20.50 -19.00
CA ASP A 291 20.58 -21.97 -18.97
C ASP A 291 20.12 -22.59 -17.64
N GLY A 292 19.86 -21.76 -16.62
CA GLY A 292 19.41 -22.17 -15.30
C GLY A 292 20.52 -22.57 -14.33
N ILE A 293 21.80 -22.35 -14.66
CA ILE A 293 22.98 -22.68 -13.86
C ILE A 293 23.97 -21.51 -13.90
N TYR A 294 24.35 -20.97 -12.75
CA TYR A 294 25.36 -19.91 -12.73
C TYR A 294 26.75 -20.46 -13.06
N ASN A 295 27.43 -19.84 -14.01
CA ASN A 295 28.85 -20.09 -14.28
C ASN A 295 29.79 -19.16 -13.48
N ALA A 296 31.10 -19.39 -13.60
CA ALA A 296 32.09 -18.60 -12.89
C ALA A 296 32.11 -17.10 -13.27
N ALA A 297 31.65 -16.73 -14.47
CA ALA A 297 31.60 -15.34 -14.94
C ALA A 297 30.33 -14.60 -14.47
N GLU A 298 29.29 -15.35 -14.12
CA GLU A 298 27.99 -14.85 -13.70
C GLU A 298 27.89 -14.60 -12.20
N LEU A 299 28.73 -15.28 -11.42
CA LEU A 299 28.86 -15.04 -9.99
C LEU A 299 29.75 -13.81 -9.71
N GLY A 300 29.46 -13.12 -8.61
CA GLY A 300 30.38 -12.12 -8.06
C GLY A 300 31.72 -12.73 -7.70
N GLU A 301 32.76 -11.89 -7.51
CA GLU A 301 34.11 -12.34 -7.15
C GLU A 301 34.17 -13.21 -5.87
N ASP A 302 33.16 -13.09 -5.00
CA ASP A 302 33.00 -13.87 -3.78
C ASP A 302 32.18 -15.17 -3.96
N GLY A 303 31.78 -15.49 -5.20
CA GLY A 303 30.98 -16.66 -5.54
C GLY A 303 29.49 -16.52 -5.20
N THR A 304 28.98 -15.30 -5.07
CA THR A 304 27.59 -15.02 -4.70
C THR A 304 26.84 -14.26 -5.79
N ILE A 305 25.51 -14.21 -5.67
CA ILE A 305 24.64 -13.33 -6.45
C ILE A 305 23.95 -12.33 -5.53
N ASN A 306 23.56 -11.18 -6.07
CA ASN A 306 22.81 -10.18 -5.32
C ASN A 306 21.31 -10.48 -5.35
N ALA A 307 20.70 -10.60 -4.18
CA ALA A 307 19.25 -10.50 -4.01
C ALA A 307 18.89 -9.08 -3.56
N THR A 308 18.03 -8.40 -4.33
CA THR A 308 17.48 -7.09 -3.96
C THR A 308 16.08 -7.28 -3.37
N ILE A 309 15.91 -6.87 -2.12
CA ILE A 309 14.62 -6.82 -1.44
C ILE A 309 14.06 -5.40 -1.61
N SER A 310 13.03 -5.27 -2.45
CA SER A 310 12.25 -4.06 -2.60
C SER A 310 11.17 -3.99 -1.52
N VAL A 311 11.03 -2.80 -0.93
CA VAL A 311 10.09 -2.49 0.17
C VAL A 311 9.17 -1.35 -0.26
N ALA A 312 8.77 -1.34 -1.54
CA ALA A 312 7.91 -0.30 -2.09
C ALA A 312 6.56 -0.27 -1.36
N GLY A 313 6.13 0.93 -0.96
CA GLY A 313 4.91 1.16 -0.18
C GLY A 313 5.13 1.16 1.34
N SER A 314 6.34 0.89 1.83
CA SER A 314 6.71 1.08 3.23
C SER A 314 7.05 2.53 3.57
N GLU A 315 7.00 2.85 4.86
CA GLU A 315 7.35 4.14 5.41
C GLU A 315 8.67 4.12 6.20
N VAL A 316 9.24 5.30 6.44
CA VAL A 316 10.46 5.42 7.25
C VAL A 316 10.14 5.04 8.69
N GLY A 317 10.85 4.07 9.25
CA GLY A 317 10.60 3.54 10.59
C GLY A 317 10.02 2.13 10.61
N ASP A 318 9.49 1.65 9.49
CA ASP A 318 9.15 0.24 9.29
C ASP A 318 10.39 -0.64 9.45
N THR A 319 10.20 -1.89 9.80
CA THR A 319 11.26 -2.88 10.00
C THR A 319 11.15 -3.99 8.97
N LEU A 320 12.18 -4.13 8.13
CA LEU A 320 12.39 -5.34 7.33
C LEU A 320 13.11 -6.39 8.17
N THR A 321 12.56 -7.59 8.26
CA THR A 321 13.27 -8.77 8.75
C THR A 321 13.49 -9.75 7.62
N TYR A 322 14.75 -10.07 7.32
CA TYR A 322 15.10 -11.06 6.30
C TYR A 322 16.02 -12.15 6.85
N ARG A 323 16.03 -13.30 6.18
CA ARG A 323 16.85 -14.46 6.57
C ARG A 323 17.28 -15.21 5.32
N VAL A 324 18.56 -15.60 5.29
CA VAL A 324 19.14 -16.48 4.26
C VAL A 324 19.27 -17.89 4.83
N ASN A 325 18.67 -18.86 4.17
CA ASN A 325 18.55 -20.27 4.60
C ASN A 325 17.99 -20.37 6.03
N GLU A 326 18.57 -21.26 6.83
CA GLU A 326 18.29 -21.40 8.28
C GLU A 326 19.20 -20.50 9.14
N GLY A 327 19.78 -19.44 8.56
CA GLY A 327 20.62 -18.49 9.28
C GLY A 327 19.84 -17.64 10.30
N GLU A 328 20.59 -16.85 11.09
CA GLU A 328 19.97 -15.88 12.01
C GLU A 328 19.22 -14.78 11.21
N PRO A 329 18.00 -14.40 11.64
CA PRO A 329 17.28 -13.32 11.01
C PRO A 329 17.99 -11.98 11.23
N VAL A 330 17.98 -11.13 10.21
CA VAL A 330 18.52 -9.77 10.23
C VAL A 330 17.35 -8.80 10.15
N SER A 331 17.28 -7.88 11.12
CA SER A 331 16.27 -6.82 11.15
C SER A 331 16.89 -5.47 10.80
N VAL A 332 16.25 -4.74 9.91
CA VAL A 332 16.66 -3.43 9.39
C VAL A 332 15.50 -2.46 9.54
N VAL A 333 15.70 -1.39 10.30
CA VAL A 333 14.77 -0.26 10.32
C VAL A 333 14.97 0.54 9.04
N LEU A 334 13.90 0.70 8.26
CA LEU A 334 13.91 1.31 6.95
C LEU A 334 14.17 2.81 7.03
N THR A 335 15.11 3.25 6.20
CA THR A 335 15.42 4.65 5.93
C THR A 335 14.88 5.06 4.56
N GLU A 336 14.85 6.36 4.25
CA GLU A 336 14.46 6.86 2.93
C GLU A 336 15.29 6.21 1.79
N GLU A 337 16.58 5.97 2.03
CA GLU A 337 17.47 5.29 1.07
C GLU A 337 17.02 3.85 0.82
N ASN A 338 16.72 3.10 1.89
CA ASN A 338 16.28 1.70 1.75
C ASN A 338 14.95 1.59 1.00
N ILE A 339 14.04 2.54 1.19
CA ILE A 339 12.76 2.57 0.48
C ILE A 339 12.98 2.88 -1.00
N ALA A 340 13.91 3.78 -1.33
CA ALA A 340 14.20 4.15 -2.71
C ALA A 340 14.94 3.06 -3.50
N THR A 341 15.92 2.39 -2.89
CA THR A 341 16.81 1.45 -3.59
C THR A 341 16.57 -0.02 -3.26
N GLY A 342 15.78 -0.31 -2.24
CA GLY A 342 15.74 -1.64 -1.64
C GLY A 342 17.01 -1.97 -0.84
N ILE A 343 17.07 -3.21 -0.37
CA ILE A 343 18.19 -3.75 0.40
C ILE A 343 18.83 -4.88 -0.40
N VAL A 344 20.12 -4.74 -0.68
CA VAL A 344 20.89 -5.72 -1.45
C VAL A 344 21.59 -6.68 -0.49
N VAL A 345 21.42 -7.98 -0.73
CA VAL A 345 22.00 -9.06 0.07
C VAL A 345 22.71 -10.04 -0.86
N ALA A 346 24.01 -10.24 -0.64
CA ALA A 346 24.77 -11.27 -1.32
C ALA A 346 24.37 -12.66 -0.78
N ILE A 347 23.97 -13.56 -1.68
CA ILE A 347 23.57 -14.93 -1.35
C ILE A 347 24.29 -15.95 -2.22
N ALA A 348 24.65 -17.09 -1.65
CA ALA A 348 25.27 -18.19 -2.38
C ALA A 348 24.26 -18.86 -3.35
N PRO A 349 24.74 -19.58 -4.38
CA PRO A 349 23.91 -20.48 -5.18
C PRO A 349 23.07 -21.43 -4.32
N GLU A 350 21.89 -21.80 -4.81
CA GLU A 350 20.87 -22.62 -4.12
C GLU A 350 20.33 -22.05 -2.79
N ALA A 351 20.84 -20.90 -2.33
CA ALA A 351 20.36 -20.30 -1.08
C ALA A 351 18.93 -19.76 -1.26
N THR A 352 18.12 -19.93 -0.22
CA THR A 352 16.78 -19.37 -0.13
C THR A 352 16.79 -18.16 0.78
N ILE A 353 16.33 -17.02 0.29
CA ILE A 353 16.14 -15.80 1.08
C ILE A 353 14.65 -15.60 1.35
N THR A 354 14.33 -15.25 2.59
CA THR A 354 12.98 -14.89 3.05
C THR A 354 12.98 -13.47 3.60
N ALA A 355 11.89 -12.73 3.42
CA ALA A 355 11.77 -11.33 3.83
C ALA A 355 10.34 -11.03 4.30
N GLN A 356 10.21 -10.26 5.39
CA GLN A 356 8.93 -9.84 5.96
C GLN A 356 9.06 -8.41 6.49
N LEU A 357 8.04 -7.58 6.26
CA LEU A 357 7.96 -6.23 6.78
C LEU A 357 7.09 -6.19 8.03
N SER A 358 7.39 -5.26 8.94
CA SER A 358 6.54 -4.91 10.07
C SER A 358 6.64 -3.41 10.35
N ASP A 359 5.52 -2.75 10.65
CA ASP A 359 5.47 -1.31 10.95
C ASP A 359 5.56 -1.05 12.47
N PRO A 360 5.67 0.23 12.91
CA PRO A 360 5.62 0.58 14.33
C PRO A 360 4.27 0.28 15.01
N ALA A 361 3.17 0.19 14.25
CA ALA A 361 1.87 -0.19 14.77
C ALA A 361 1.81 -1.68 15.12
N GLY A 362 2.69 -2.50 14.54
CA GLY A 362 2.84 -3.93 14.79
C GLY A 362 2.13 -4.81 13.76
N ASN A 363 1.74 -4.29 12.60
CA ASN A 363 1.30 -5.14 11.50
C ASN A 363 2.50 -5.89 10.90
N GLU A 364 2.24 -7.05 10.31
CA GLU A 364 3.25 -7.84 9.62
C GLU A 364 2.79 -8.19 8.20
N SER A 365 3.70 -8.12 7.25
CA SER A 365 3.42 -8.50 5.87
C SER A 365 3.39 -10.01 5.71
N VAL A 366 2.92 -10.46 4.54
CA VAL A 366 3.22 -11.82 4.08
C VAL A 366 4.74 -11.99 3.92
N VAL A 367 5.24 -13.18 4.20
CA VAL A 367 6.66 -13.52 3.98
C VAL A 367 6.90 -13.74 2.49
N ALA A 368 7.77 -12.92 1.90
CA ALA A 368 8.30 -13.15 0.55
C ALA A 368 9.46 -14.14 0.59
N SER A 369 9.64 -14.92 -0.48
CA SER A 369 10.71 -15.91 -0.59
C SER A 369 11.22 -16.02 -2.02
N ALA A 370 12.53 -16.18 -2.18
CA ALA A 370 13.17 -16.51 -3.45
C ALA A 370 14.34 -17.47 -3.22
N THR A 371 14.63 -18.32 -4.21
CA THR A 371 15.72 -19.30 -4.16
C THR A 371 16.64 -19.10 -5.36
N ALA A 372 17.94 -18.97 -5.10
CA ALA A 372 18.95 -18.84 -6.14
C ALA A 372 19.12 -20.14 -6.94
N LEU A 373 19.53 -20.02 -8.20
CA LEU A 373 19.84 -21.16 -9.05
C LEU A 373 21.09 -21.92 -8.55
N PRO A 374 21.28 -23.19 -8.95
CA PRO A 374 22.54 -23.89 -8.74
C PRO A 374 23.67 -23.21 -9.53
N ALA A 375 24.91 -23.55 -9.20
CA ALA A 375 26.08 -23.09 -9.91
C ALA A 375 26.99 -24.24 -10.32
N ASP A 376 27.59 -24.11 -11.49
CA ASP A 376 28.73 -24.90 -11.93
C ASP A 376 29.86 -23.95 -12.31
N VAL A 377 30.92 -23.98 -11.53
CA VAL A 377 32.07 -23.07 -11.68
C VAL A 377 33.34 -23.81 -12.04
N ILE A 378 33.23 -25.11 -12.32
CA ILE A 378 34.37 -25.96 -12.64
C ILE A 378 34.46 -26.01 -14.15
N PRO A 379 35.50 -25.41 -14.77
CA PRO A 379 35.61 -25.47 -16.22
C PRO A 379 36.02 -26.87 -16.71
N PRO A 380 35.60 -27.27 -17.91
CA PRO A 380 35.94 -28.56 -18.47
C PRO A 380 37.43 -28.63 -18.85
N SER A 381 38.13 -29.63 -18.33
CA SER A 381 39.53 -29.93 -18.70
C SER A 381 39.60 -30.98 -19.80
N LEU A 382 40.63 -30.91 -20.64
CA LEU A 382 40.89 -31.85 -21.73
C LEU A 382 42.16 -32.68 -21.46
N GLU A 383 42.11 -33.97 -21.81
CA GLU A 383 43.27 -34.85 -21.96
C GLU A 383 43.29 -35.41 -23.39
N ILE A 384 44.42 -35.22 -24.09
CA ILE A 384 44.66 -35.76 -25.44
C ILE A 384 45.56 -36.99 -25.36
N SER A 385 45.18 -38.06 -26.05
CA SER A 385 46.02 -39.25 -26.21
C SER A 385 46.08 -39.71 -27.67
N ILE A 386 47.26 -40.12 -28.11
CA ILE A 386 47.49 -40.67 -29.45
C ILE A 386 47.83 -42.15 -29.32
N ASN A 387 47.19 -43.00 -30.13
CA ASN A 387 47.47 -44.44 -30.09
C ASN A 387 48.88 -44.77 -30.62
N GLU A 388 49.41 -45.93 -30.25
CA GLU A 388 50.80 -46.32 -30.57
C GLU A 388 51.12 -46.33 -32.08
N ASP A 389 50.12 -46.57 -32.93
CA ASP A 389 50.28 -46.61 -34.39
C ASP A 389 50.07 -45.24 -35.07
N ALA A 390 49.94 -44.14 -34.30
CA ALA A 390 49.72 -42.78 -34.79
C ALA A 390 48.55 -42.63 -35.80
N SER A 391 47.48 -43.39 -35.59
CA SER A 391 46.32 -43.47 -36.49
C SER A 391 45.04 -42.91 -35.88
N VAL A 392 44.94 -42.83 -34.56
CA VAL A 392 43.76 -42.32 -33.85
C VAL A 392 44.20 -41.41 -32.72
N VAL A 393 43.55 -40.26 -32.62
CA VAL A 393 43.64 -39.35 -31.48
C VAL A 393 42.34 -39.45 -30.68
N THR A 394 42.46 -39.54 -29.36
CA THR A 394 41.34 -39.51 -28.41
C THR A 394 41.44 -38.25 -27.57
N PHE A 395 40.37 -37.47 -27.54
CA PHE A 395 40.18 -36.29 -26.70
C PHE A 395 39.19 -36.67 -25.61
N THR A 396 39.59 -36.53 -24.34
CA THR A 396 38.75 -36.88 -23.18
C THR A 396 38.56 -35.65 -22.32
N PHE A 397 37.32 -35.17 -22.23
CA PHE A 397 36.96 -34.06 -21.38
C PHE A 397 36.58 -34.56 -19.96
N SER A 398 36.72 -33.71 -18.95
CA SER A 398 36.26 -34.02 -17.58
C SER A 398 34.74 -34.11 -17.44
N GLU A 399 34.00 -33.53 -18.39
CA GLU A 399 32.55 -33.45 -18.44
C GLU A 399 32.05 -33.22 -19.87
N GLU A 400 30.73 -33.08 -20.05
CA GLU A 400 30.14 -32.82 -21.36
C GLU A 400 30.46 -31.41 -21.85
N VAL A 401 30.96 -31.30 -23.09
CA VAL A 401 31.31 -30.01 -23.70
C VAL A 401 30.37 -29.60 -24.84
N THR A 402 30.28 -28.30 -25.05
CA THR A 402 29.58 -27.65 -26.15
C THR A 402 30.57 -26.84 -27.00
N GLY A 403 30.30 -26.71 -28.29
CA GLY A 403 31.11 -25.89 -29.20
C GLY A 403 32.37 -26.55 -29.77
N PHE A 404 32.86 -27.66 -29.20
CA PHE A 404 34.06 -28.36 -29.70
C PHE A 404 33.84 -28.97 -31.10
N ASP A 405 34.70 -28.61 -32.05
CA ASP A 405 34.73 -29.16 -33.40
C ASP A 405 36.15 -29.27 -33.99
N ALA A 406 36.24 -29.69 -35.26
CA ALA A 406 37.53 -29.95 -35.90
C ALA A 406 38.36 -28.68 -36.16
N THR A 407 37.78 -27.48 -36.04
CA THR A 407 38.49 -26.21 -36.19
C THR A 407 39.23 -25.79 -34.93
N ASP A 408 38.91 -26.40 -33.79
CA ASP A 408 39.60 -26.18 -32.50
C ASP A 408 40.89 -26.99 -32.37
N ILE A 409 41.15 -27.89 -33.32
CA ILE A 409 42.27 -28.83 -33.29
C ILE A 409 43.35 -28.39 -34.27
N ASP A 410 44.54 -28.11 -33.75
CA ASP A 410 45.74 -27.90 -34.54
C ASP A 410 46.62 -29.16 -34.57
N VAL A 411 47.25 -29.41 -35.72
CA VAL A 411 48.07 -30.61 -35.93
C VAL A 411 49.35 -30.24 -36.67
N ASP A 412 50.46 -30.21 -35.95
CA ASP A 412 51.78 -30.05 -36.53
C ASP A 412 52.27 -31.36 -37.14
N ASN A 413 52.77 -31.29 -38.38
CA ASN A 413 53.28 -32.43 -39.15
C ASN A 413 52.25 -33.56 -39.39
N GLY A 414 50.96 -33.21 -39.47
CA GLY A 414 49.89 -34.17 -39.77
C GLY A 414 48.56 -33.50 -40.12
N THR A 415 47.51 -34.30 -40.19
CA THR A 415 46.12 -33.84 -40.34
C THR A 415 45.18 -34.77 -39.57
N ILE A 416 44.05 -34.25 -39.10
CA ILE A 416 42.95 -35.07 -38.56
C ILE A 416 41.75 -35.14 -39.51
N ALA A 417 40.98 -36.22 -39.42
CA ALA A 417 39.69 -36.39 -40.10
C ALA A 417 38.70 -37.17 -39.23
N ASN A 418 37.43 -37.21 -39.64
CA ASN A 418 36.39 -38.05 -39.02
C ASN A 418 36.23 -37.86 -37.50
N LEU A 419 36.34 -36.62 -37.02
CA LEU A 419 36.05 -36.28 -35.63
C LEU A 419 34.62 -36.69 -35.28
N THR A 420 34.47 -37.52 -34.25
CA THR A 420 33.17 -38.07 -33.82
C THR A 420 33.11 -38.26 -32.31
N THR A 421 31.91 -38.24 -31.75
CA THR A 421 31.60 -38.56 -30.35
C THR A 421 30.22 -39.21 -30.26
N SER A 422 29.91 -39.82 -29.11
CA SER A 422 28.57 -40.30 -28.75
C SER A 422 28.01 -39.69 -27.48
N ASP A 423 28.84 -39.03 -26.68
CA ASP A 423 28.51 -38.56 -25.34
C ASP A 423 29.00 -37.13 -25.06
N ASN A 424 29.64 -36.47 -26.04
CA ASN A 424 30.22 -35.13 -25.92
C ASN A 424 31.29 -35.03 -24.78
N ILE A 425 31.79 -36.16 -24.29
CA ILE A 425 32.87 -36.26 -23.29
C ILE A 425 34.11 -36.87 -23.94
N THR A 426 33.94 -37.95 -24.71
CA THR A 426 35.02 -38.63 -25.41
C THR A 426 34.86 -38.43 -26.91
N TRP A 427 35.87 -37.85 -27.55
CA TRP A 427 35.91 -37.62 -28.99
C TRP A 427 37.08 -38.36 -29.62
N THR A 428 36.87 -38.91 -30.80
CA THR A 428 37.92 -39.60 -31.57
C THR A 428 38.04 -39.04 -32.97
N ALA A 429 39.27 -38.90 -33.45
CA ALA A 429 39.58 -38.50 -34.82
C ALA A 429 40.66 -39.41 -35.42
N ASP A 430 40.61 -39.61 -36.74
CA ASP A 430 41.64 -40.30 -37.50
C ASP A 430 42.83 -39.36 -37.70
N LEU A 431 44.02 -39.76 -37.22
CA LEU A 431 45.27 -39.03 -37.43
C LEU A 431 45.99 -39.57 -38.67
N THR A 432 46.42 -38.66 -39.54
CA THR A 432 47.29 -38.98 -40.68
C THR A 432 48.56 -38.13 -40.57
N PRO A 433 49.69 -38.72 -40.14
CA PRO A 433 50.98 -38.04 -40.17
C PRO A 433 51.37 -37.62 -41.59
N ALA A 434 52.19 -36.57 -41.69
CA ALA A 434 52.72 -36.12 -42.98
C ALA A 434 53.48 -37.25 -43.69
N ALA A 435 53.34 -37.32 -45.02
CA ALA A 435 54.10 -38.27 -45.83
C ALA A 435 55.57 -37.85 -45.94
N ASP A 436 56.47 -38.83 -46.09
CA ASP A 436 57.91 -38.61 -46.23
C ASP A 436 58.52 -37.79 -45.07
N PHE A 437 58.04 -38.05 -43.85
CA PHE A 437 58.42 -37.34 -42.63
C PHE A 437 58.93 -38.30 -41.55
N GLU A 438 59.98 -37.88 -40.84
CA GLU A 438 60.48 -38.55 -39.63
C GLU A 438 60.61 -37.48 -38.54
N GLY A 439 59.92 -37.67 -37.42
CA GLY A 439 59.89 -36.69 -36.32
C GLY A 439 58.59 -36.70 -35.54
N ASP A 440 58.36 -35.65 -34.75
CA ASP A 440 57.21 -35.54 -33.86
C ASP A 440 55.99 -34.95 -34.59
N VAL A 441 54.85 -35.61 -34.40
CA VAL A 441 53.52 -35.09 -34.72
C VAL A 441 52.92 -34.58 -33.41
N VAL A 442 52.48 -33.32 -33.39
CA VAL A 442 51.89 -32.69 -32.21
C VAL A 442 50.45 -32.35 -32.52
N VAL A 443 49.53 -32.76 -31.65
CA VAL A 443 48.11 -32.42 -31.71
C VAL A 443 47.81 -31.54 -30.51
N SER A 444 47.21 -30.37 -30.73
CA SER A 444 46.89 -29.42 -29.67
C SER A 444 45.51 -28.83 -29.84
N VAL A 445 44.90 -28.47 -28.72
CA VAL A 445 43.67 -27.69 -28.63
C VAL A 445 43.96 -26.47 -27.75
N GLU A 446 43.54 -25.28 -28.20
CA GLU A 446 43.74 -24.05 -27.45
C GLU A 446 42.73 -23.92 -26.30
N ASN A 447 43.09 -23.17 -25.26
CA ASN A 447 42.15 -22.77 -24.21
C ASN A 447 40.97 -21.99 -24.78
N ASP A 448 39.84 -22.03 -24.09
CA ASP A 448 38.64 -21.26 -24.35
C ASP A 448 37.96 -21.54 -25.71
N SER A 449 38.40 -22.57 -26.44
CA SER A 449 37.84 -22.98 -27.75
C SER A 449 36.49 -23.71 -27.66
N TYR A 450 36.18 -24.25 -26.48
CA TYR A 450 34.92 -24.91 -26.17
C TYR A 450 34.46 -24.53 -24.75
N THR A 451 33.21 -24.85 -24.43
CA THR A 451 32.60 -24.59 -23.12
C THR A 451 31.94 -25.84 -22.56
N ASP A 452 31.57 -25.87 -21.28
CA ASP A 452 30.65 -26.87 -20.73
C ASP A 452 29.18 -26.48 -21.02
N LEU A 453 28.24 -27.06 -20.28
CA LEU A 453 26.82 -26.71 -20.36
C LEU A 453 26.46 -25.42 -19.63
N ALA A 454 27.19 -25.05 -18.57
CA ALA A 454 27.00 -23.78 -17.85
C ALA A 454 27.65 -22.59 -18.58
N GLY A 455 28.47 -22.86 -19.60
CA GLY A 455 29.21 -21.85 -20.35
C GLY A 455 30.60 -21.53 -19.78
N ASN A 456 31.15 -22.33 -18.86
CA ASN A 456 32.53 -22.14 -18.43
C ASN A 456 33.49 -22.51 -19.58
N ASN A 457 34.44 -21.63 -19.88
CA ASN A 457 35.46 -21.85 -20.92
C ASN A 457 36.43 -22.98 -20.54
N GLY A 458 36.60 -23.95 -21.43
CA GLY A 458 37.46 -25.09 -21.21
C GLY A 458 38.95 -24.81 -21.32
N THR A 459 39.76 -25.69 -20.73
CA THR A 459 41.23 -25.63 -20.83
C THR A 459 41.76 -26.62 -21.87
N GLY A 460 42.54 -26.12 -22.82
CA GLY A 460 43.18 -26.93 -23.86
C GLY A 460 44.28 -27.86 -23.33
N ASP A 461 44.79 -28.70 -24.24
CA ASP A 461 45.86 -29.67 -23.97
C ASP A 461 46.65 -29.97 -25.26
N SER A 462 47.77 -30.69 -25.13
CA SER A 462 48.61 -31.11 -26.26
C SER A 462 49.20 -32.50 -26.04
N ALA A 463 49.25 -33.30 -27.10
CA ALA A 463 49.94 -34.59 -27.10
C ALA A 463 50.88 -34.71 -28.30
N GLU A 464 51.97 -35.46 -28.12
CA GLU A 464 52.98 -35.70 -29.16
C GLU A 464 53.24 -37.19 -29.37
N ILE A 465 53.55 -37.57 -30.61
CA ILE A 465 54.04 -38.91 -30.97
C ILE A 465 55.10 -38.82 -32.06
N THR A 466 56.19 -39.58 -31.93
CA THR A 466 57.21 -39.68 -32.98
C THR A 466 56.80 -40.71 -34.04
N VAL A 467 56.92 -40.34 -35.31
CA VAL A 467 56.58 -41.19 -36.47
C VAL A 467 57.76 -41.28 -37.44
N ASP A 468 57.75 -42.35 -38.25
CA ASP A 468 58.60 -42.49 -39.44
C ASP A 468 57.74 -42.96 -40.62
N THR A 469 57.46 -42.04 -41.54
CA THR A 469 56.72 -42.29 -42.78
C THR A 469 57.64 -42.23 -44.00
N LEU A 470 58.96 -42.17 -43.83
CA LEU A 470 59.90 -42.15 -44.93
C LEU A 470 59.82 -43.46 -45.73
N ALA A 471 59.67 -43.32 -47.05
CA ALA A 471 59.74 -44.48 -47.92
C ALA A 471 61.12 -45.15 -47.79
N PRO A 472 61.19 -46.49 -47.66
CA PRO A 472 62.47 -47.18 -47.61
C PRO A 472 63.23 -46.95 -48.92
N SER A 473 64.47 -46.46 -48.81
CA SER A 473 65.36 -46.32 -49.97
C SER A 473 66.27 -47.54 -50.10
N LEU A 474 66.44 -48.02 -51.33
CA LEU A 474 67.41 -49.06 -51.67
C LEU A 474 68.40 -48.46 -52.67
N GLU A 475 69.64 -48.28 -52.24
CA GLU A 475 70.75 -47.94 -53.12
C GLU A 475 71.41 -49.24 -53.61
N ILE A 476 71.49 -49.41 -54.93
CA ILE A 476 72.22 -50.53 -55.56
C ILE A 476 73.44 -49.94 -56.25
N SER A 477 74.62 -50.44 -55.90
CA SER A 477 75.88 -50.05 -56.54
C SER A 477 76.48 -51.21 -57.34
N ILE A 478 77.19 -50.86 -58.41
CA ILE A 478 77.98 -51.82 -59.19
C ILE A 478 79.44 -51.53 -58.92
N ASN A 479 80.13 -52.48 -58.32
CA ASN A 479 81.56 -52.40 -58.07
C ASN A 479 82.35 -52.43 -59.39
N GLU A 480 83.60 -51.97 -59.35
CA GLU A 480 84.49 -52.01 -60.52
C GLU A 480 84.72 -53.44 -61.06
N ASP A 481 84.51 -54.47 -60.24
CA ASP A 481 84.58 -55.89 -60.60
C ASP A 481 83.26 -56.46 -61.17
N ALA A 482 82.26 -55.60 -61.42
CA ALA A 482 80.92 -55.94 -61.87
C ALA A 482 80.07 -56.77 -60.88
N SER A 483 80.45 -56.84 -59.60
CA SER A 483 79.53 -57.31 -58.55
C SER A 483 78.48 -56.26 -58.20
N VAL A 484 77.27 -56.72 -57.89
CA VAL A 484 76.14 -55.89 -57.42
C VAL A 484 76.12 -55.94 -55.90
N VAL A 485 76.05 -54.78 -55.25
CA VAL A 485 75.88 -54.64 -53.79
C VAL A 485 74.69 -53.77 -53.50
#